data_AF-A0A9E4MDP0-F1
#
_entry.id   AF-A0A9E4MDP0-F1
#
_cell.length_a   1.000
_cell.length_b   1.000
_cell.length_c   1.000
_cell.angle_alpha   90.00
_cell.angle_beta   90.00
_cell.angle_gamma   90.00
#
_symmetry.space_group_name_H-M   'P 1'
#
loop_
_entity.id
_entity.type
_entity.pdbx_description
1 polymer ?
#
loop_
_entity_poly.entity_id
_entity_poly.type
_entity_poly.pdbx_seq_one_letter_code
_entity_poly.pdbx_strand_id
1 'polypeptide(L)'
;MLEARLSALLEERGFAEVLLPILDYFEPYRPLLTGRRLEQLYRFVDRDGQLLVLRGDFTPMLARLLAPHLDELELPLRLYYRGDVVRHQPLRPGRMRNSSAATRPKRTNRC
;
A
#
# COMPACT_ATOMS: atom_id res chain seq x y z
N MET A 1 -6.57 3.29 20.31
CA MET A 1 -7.95 3.01 20.79
C MET A 1 -8.98 2.98 19.67
N LEU A 2 -8.97 3.90 18.69
CA LEU A 2 -9.94 3.90 17.58
C LEU A 2 -9.78 2.70 16.62
N GLU A 3 -8.57 2.44 16.14
CA GLU A 3 -8.29 1.34 15.21
C GLU A 3 -8.73 -0.02 15.75
N ALA A 4 -8.36 -0.32 17.00
CA ALA A 4 -8.78 -1.55 17.68
C ALA A 4 -10.32 -1.70 17.76
N ARG A 5 -11.06 -0.60 17.97
CA ARG A 5 -12.53 -0.63 17.99
C ARG A 5 -13.14 -0.88 16.61
N LEU A 6 -12.53 -0.34 15.56
CA LEU A 6 -12.94 -0.57 14.18
C LEU A 6 -12.65 -2.01 13.75
N SER A 7 -11.47 -2.54 14.06
CA SER A 7 -11.12 -3.94 13.84
C SER A 7 -12.10 -4.87 14.53
N ALA A 8 -12.35 -4.68 15.83
CA ALA A 8 -13.31 -5.51 16.58
C ALA A 8 -14.72 -5.47 15.96
N LEU A 9 -15.21 -4.29 15.56
CA LEU A 9 -16.52 -4.16 14.91
C LEU A 9 -16.58 -4.88 13.56
N LEU A 10 -15.50 -4.85 12.77
CA LEU A 10 -15.43 -5.54 11.49
C LEU A 10 -15.40 -7.06 11.67
N GLU A 11 -14.61 -7.54 12.63
CA GLU A 11 -14.52 -8.95 13.02
C GLU A 11 -15.88 -9.47 13.52
N GLU A 12 -16.58 -8.71 14.37
CA GLU A 12 -17.95 -9.01 14.81
C GLU A 12 -18.96 -9.12 13.66
N ARG A 13 -18.70 -8.44 12.53
CA ARG A 13 -19.52 -8.50 11.31
C ARG A 13 -19.05 -9.56 10.31
N GLY A 14 -18.09 -10.40 10.71
CA GLY A 14 -17.58 -11.52 9.93
C GLY A 14 -16.55 -11.11 8.88
N PHE A 15 -15.86 -9.97 9.04
CA PHE A 15 -14.71 -9.62 8.22
C PHE A 15 -13.43 -10.20 8.82
N ALA A 16 -12.55 -10.75 7.99
CA ALA A 16 -11.24 -11.22 8.41
C ALA A 16 -10.13 -10.21 8.06
N GLU A 17 -9.17 -10.03 8.96
CA GLU A 17 -7.98 -9.21 8.68
C GLU A 17 -7.05 -9.91 7.70
N VAL A 18 -6.60 -9.20 6.68
CA VAL A 18 -5.52 -9.64 5.79
C VAL A 18 -4.27 -8.81 6.05
N LEU A 19 -3.21 -9.50 6.47
CA LEU A 19 -1.89 -8.92 6.65
C LEU A 19 -1.14 -8.94 5.31
N LEU A 20 -0.83 -7.76 4.79
CA LEU A 20 -0.10 -7.60 3.53
C LEU A 20 1.30 -7.04 3.78
N PRO A 21 2.32 -7.51 3.02
CA PRO A 21 3.69 -7.05 3.20
C PRO A 21 3.85 -5.56 2.90
N ILE A 22 4.91 -4.96 3.44
CA ILE A 22 5.24 -3.54 3.21
C ILE A 22 5.96 -3.35 1.88
N LEU A 23 6.75 -4.34 1.45
CA LEU A 23 7.50 -4.37 0.20
C LEU A 23 6.94 -5.46 -0.68
N ASP A 24 6.97 -5.22 -1.98
CA ASP A 24 6.56 -6.22 -2.95
C ASP A 24 7.25 -6.05 -4.31
N TYR A 25 7.19 -7.06 -5.18
CA TYR A 25 7.69 -6.95 -6.56
C TYR A 25 6.86 -5.95 -7.35
N PHE A 26 7.53 -5.05 -8.07
CA PHE A 26 6.85 -4.03 -8.86
C PHE A 26 6.13 -4.60 -10.09
N GLU A 27 6.70 -5.65 -10.70
CA GLU A 27 6.27 -6.13 -12.02
C GLU A 27 4.77 -6.49 -12.11
N PRO A 28 4.15 -7.19 -11.13
CA PRO A 28 2.72 -7.48 -11.16
C PRO A 28 1.81 -6.24 -11.18
N TYR A 29 2.29 -5.08 -10.71
CA TYR A 29 1.51 -3.85 -10.66
C TYR A 29 1.77 -2.92 -11.84
N ARG A 30 2.84 -3.14 -12.59
CA ARG A 30 3.25 -2.32 -13.73
C ARG A 30 2.10 -2.02 -14.70
N PRO A 31 1.25 -2.98 -15.13
CA PRO A 31 0.15 -2.67 -16.03
C PRO A 31 -1.00 -1.90 -15.38
N LEU A 32 -1.12 -1.94 -14.05
CA LEU A 32 -2.22 -1.33 -13.29
C LEU A 32 -1.92 0.13 -12.88
N LEU A 33 -0.66 0.55 -12.96
CA LEU A 33 -0.17 1.81 -12.43
C LEU A 33 0.26 2.75 -13.54
N THR A 34 -0.49 3.85 -13.72
CA THR A 34 -0.21 4.88 -14.72
C THR A 34 -0.24 6.28 -14.13
N GLY A 35 0.44 7.21 -14.81
CA GLY A 35 0.49 8.64 -14.46
C GLY A 35 0.86 8.89 -13.00
N ARG A 36 0.04 9.69 -12.30
CA ARG A 36 0.29 10.09 -10.90
C ARG A 36 0.42 8.91 -9.93
N ARG A 37 -0.27 7.79 -10.15
CA ARG A 37 -0.17 6.63 -9.24
C ARG A 37 1.23 6.02 -9.30
N LEU A 38 1.83 5.98 -10.48
CA LEU A 38 3.19 5.50 -10.67
C LEU A 38 4.23 6.48 -10.07
N GLU A 39 4.03 7.79 -10.26
CA GLU A 39 4.90 8.85 -9.71
C GLU A 39 4.89 8.92 -8.17
N GLN A 40 3.82 8.41 -7.55
CA GLN A 40 3.66 8.37 -6.10
C GLN A 40 4.34 7.17 -5.44
N LEU A 41 4.86 6.21 -6.19
CA LEU A 41 5.44 4.99 -5.61
C LEU A 41 6.93 5.13 -5.35
N TYR A 42 7.36 4.65 -4.18
CA TYR A 42 8.76 4.42 -3.89
C TYR A 42 9.18 3.08 -4.50
N ARG A 43 10.23 3.10 -5.32
CA ARG A 43 10.77 1.93 -6.00
C ARG A 43 12.25 1.76 -5.67
N PHE A 44 12.67 0.52 -5.50
CA PHE A 44 14.05 0.16 -5.16
C PHE A 44 14.50 -1.01 -6.02
N VAL A 45 15.79 -1.08 -6.29
CA VAL A 45 16.39 -2.28 -6.89
C VAL A 45 16.94 -3.12 -5.73
N ASP A 46 16.59 -4.39 -5.68
CA ASP A 46 17.13 -5.32 -4.69
C ASP A 46 18.57 -5.77 -5.03
N ARG A 47 19.12 -6.70 -4.26
CA ARG A 47 20.50 -7.19 -4.45
C ARG A 47 20.66 -8.00 -5.74
N ASP A 48 19.58 -8.57 -6.25
CA ASP A 48 19.53 -9.44 -7.41
C ASP A 48 19.02 -8.70 -8.67
N GLY A 49 18.91 -7.37 -8.59
CA GLY A 49 18.49 -6.52 -9.70
C GLY A 49 16.97 -6.43 -9.91
N GLN A 50 16.16 -7.03 -9.04
CA GLN A 50 14.71 -6.99 -9.13
C GLN A 50 14.16 -5.64 -8.64
N LEU A 51 13.13 -5.15 -9.33
CA LEU A 51 12.46 -3.92 -8.95
C LEU A 51 11.40 -4.21 -7.88
N LEU A 52 11.63 -3.69 -6.68
CA LEU A 52 10.70 -3.70 -5.57
C LEU A 52 9.95 -2.37 -5.45
N VAL A 53 8.77 -2.41 -4.87
CA VAL A 53 7.92 -1.26 -4.57
C VAL A 53 7.55 -1.24 -3.09
N LEU A 54 7.58 -0.05 -2.48
CA LEU A 54 6.98 0.16 -1.15
C LEU A 54 5.47 0.31 -1.32
N ARG A 55 4.68 -0.33 -0.46
CA ARG A 55 3.22 -0.29 -0.57
C ARG A 55 2.69 1.15 -0.57
N GLY A 56 2.11 1.54 -1.70
CA GLY A 56 1.36 2.79 -1.84
C GLY A 56 -0.14 2.60 -1.62
N ASP A 57 -0.63 1.38 -1.76
CA ASP A 57 -2.02 0.96 -1.65
C ASP A 57 -2.06 -0.54 -1.31
N PHE A 58 -3.06 -1.00 -0.57
CA PHE A 58 -3.24 -2.41 -0.21
C PHE A 58 -3.99 -3.20 -1.29
N THR A 59 -4.88 -2.54 -2.03
CA THR A 59 -5.83 -3.19 -2.95
C THR A 59 -5.13 -4.02 -4.03
N PRO A 60 -4.09 -3.52 -4.73
CA PRO A 60 -3.40 -4.31 -5.75
C PRO A 60 -2.69 -5.53 -5.16
N MET A 61 -2.16 -5.41 -3.94
CA MET A 61 -1.49 -6.51 -3.24
C MET A 61 -2.49 -7.59 -2.84
N LEU A 62 -3.65 -7.19 -2.30
CA LEU A 62 -4.74 -8.11 -1.99
C LEU A 62 -5.23 -8.83 -3.25
N ALA A 63 -5.46 -8.09 -4.33
CA ALA A 63 -5.93 -8.67 -5.59
C ALA A 63 -4.93 -9.73 -6.11
N ARG A 64 -3.63 -9.44 -6.04
CA ARG A 64 -2.59 -10.41 -6.43
C ARG A 64 -2.53 -11.63 -5.51
N LEU A 65 -2.74 -11.44 -4.21
CA LEU A 65 -2.79 -12.54 -3.25
C LEU A 65 -3.97 -13.48 -3.53
N LEU A 66 -5.14 -12.92 -3.86
CA LEU A 66 -6.37 -13.67 -4.08
C LEU A 66 -6.51 -14.25 -5.49
N ALA A 67 -5.94 -13.59 -6.50
CA ALA A 67 -6.13 -13.96 -7.90
C ALA A 67 -5.84 -15.45 -8.23
N PRO A 68 -4.78 -16.10 -7.68
CA PRO A 68 -4.51 -17.52 -7.94
C PRO A 68 -5.56 -18.48 -7.35
N HIS A 69 -6.30 -18.03 -6.33
CA HIS A 69 -7.25 -18.85 -5.59
C HIS A 69 -8.71 -18.50 -5.88
N LEU A 70 -8.98 -17.64 -6.85
CA LEU A 70 -10.31 -17.06 -7.06
C LEU A 70 -11.39 -18.12 -7.27
N ASP A 71 -11.06 -19.22 -7.95
CA ASP A 71 -11.97 -20.33 -8.23
C ASP A 71 -12.19 -21.26 -7.02
N GLU A 72 -11.30 -21.20 -6.02
CA GLU A 72 -11.36 -22.02 -4.80
C GLU A 72 -12.04 -21.29 -3.64
N LEU A 73 -12.27 -19.98 -3.77
CA LEU A 73 -12.76 -19.12 -2.70
C LEU A 73 -14.29 -19.18 -2.59
N GLU A 74 -14.78 -19.46 -1.38
CA GLU A 74 -16.20 -19.33 -1.07
C GLU A 74 -16.60 -17.85 -0.97
N LEU A 75 -17.53 -17.43 -1.83
CA LEU A 75 -18.01 -16.05 -1.90
C LEU A 75 -19.33 -15.87 -1.11
N PRO A 76 -19.58 -14.69 -0.51
CA PRO A 76 -18.77 -13.46 -0.60
C PRO A 76 -17.61 -13.43 0.40
N LEU A 77 -16.43 -12.99 -0.07
CA LEU A 77 -15.31 -12.67 0.81
C LEU A 77 -15.55 -11.36 1.57
N ARG A 78 -15.37 -11.40 2.89
CA ARG A 78 -15.41 -10.23 3.78
C ARG A 78 -14.02 -10.04 4.38
N LEU A 79 -13.25 -9.14 3.78
CA LEU A 79 -11.86 -8.90 4.15
C LEU A 79 -11.66 -7.43 4.51
N TYR A 80 -10.80 -7.17 5.48
CA TYR A 80 -10.28 -5.83 5.76
C TYR A 80 -8.76 -5.87 5.89
N TYR A 81 -8.13 -4.72 5.70
CA TYR A 81 -6.70 -4.53 5.91
C TYR A 81 -6.47 -3.21 6.64
N ARG A 82 -5.35 -3.11 7.35
CA ARG A 82 -4.93 -1.89 8.04
C ARG A 82 -3.42 -1.73 8.00
N GLY A 83 -2.99 -0.47 8.08
CA GLY A 83 -1.59 -0.13 8.23
C GLY A 83 -1.19 1.10 7.42
N ASP A 84 0.07 1.47 7.56
CA ASP A 84 0.60 2.68 6.92
C ASP A 84 0.90 2.44 5.44
N VAL A 85 0.45 3.35 4.56
CA VAL A 85 0.93 3.41 3.16
C VAL A 85 1.93 4.53 2.98
N VAL A 86 2.85 4.37 2.03
CA VAL A 86 3.88 5.37 1.75
C VAL A 86 3.73 5.86 0.31
N ARG A 87 3.54 7.18 0.16
CA ARG A 87 3.38 7.83 -1.14
C ARG A 87 4.33 9.01 -1.27
N HIS A 88 5.03 9.08 -2.40
CA HIS A 88 5.81 10.22 -2.80
C HIS A 88 4.88 11.37 -3.21
N GLN A 89 5.08 12.55 -2.64
CA GLN A 89 4.38 13.76 -3.05
C GLN A 89 5.39 14.75 -3.64
N PRO A 90 5.25 15.16 -4.91
CA PRO A 90 6.11 16.19 -5.46
C PRO A 90 5.96 17.48 -4.65
N LEU A 91 7.08 18.17 -4.43
CA LEU A 91 7.09 19.45 -3.74
C LEU A 91 6.23 20.46 -4.52
N ARG A 92 5.24 21.06 -3.86
CA ARG A 92 4.44 22.13 -4.46
C ARG A 92 5.34 23.35 -4.72
N PRO A 93 5.34 23.93 -5.93
CA PRO A 93 6.04 25.18 -6.19
C PRO A 93 5.52 26.27 -5.24
N GLY A 94 6.41 26.98 -4.54
CA GLY A 94 6.06 28.11 -3.68
C GLY A 94 6.34 27.97 -2.18
N ARG A 95 6.90 26.83 -1.71
CA ARG A 95 7.38 26.73 -0.31
C ARG A 95 8.90 26.91 -0.28
N MET A 96 9.33 28.10 0.14
CA MET A 96 10.76 28.49 0.26
C MET A 96 11.55 27.45 1.05
N ARG A 97 12.77 27.17 0.57
CA ARG A 97 13.72 26.25 1.18
C ARG A 97 14.43 26.97 2.32
N ASN A 98 13.98 26.73 3.54
CA ASN A 98 14.80 26.99 4.70
C ASN A 98 15.65 25.72 4.89
N SER A 99 16.96 25.90 4.73
CA SER A 99 18.05 24.95 4.90
C SER A 99 17.86 23.96 6.06
N SER A 100 18.29 22.71 5.86
CA SER A 100 18.24 21.52 6.76
C SER A 100 17.03 20.58 6.67
N ALA A 101 16.51 20.31 5.47
CA ALA A 101 15.55 19.22 5.26
C ALA A 101 16.26 18.00 4.64
N ALA A 102 16.88 17.18 5.49
CA ALA A 102 16.99 15.75 5.20
C ALA A 102 15.60 15.26 4.75
N THR A 103 15.56 14.47 3.69
CA THR A 103 14.39 13.94 3.00
C THR A 103 13.40 13.32 4.00
N ARG A 104 12.57 14.14 4.63
CA ARG A 104 11.59 13.67 5.63
C ARG A 104 10.47 13.04 4.82
N PRO A 105 10.27 11.70 4.85
CA PRO A 105 9.09 11.10 4.26
C PRO A 105 7.87 11.74 4.94
N LYS A 106 7.19 12.64 4.23
CA LYS A 106 6.06 13.37 4.79
C LYS A 106 4.79 12.55 4.56
N ARG A 107 4.25 12.11 5.69
CA ARG A 107 2.92 11.50 5.96
C ARG A 107 2.72 10.10 5.39
N THR A 108 2.99 9.12 6.25
CA THR A 108 2.17 7.90 6.36
C THR A 108 0.71 8.33 6.50
N ASN A 109 -0.11 8.01 5.51
CA ASN A 109 -1.56 7.99 5.75
C ASN A 109 -1.88 6.56 6.19
N ARG A 110 -2.57 6.42 7.33
CA ARG A 110 -3.22 5.16 7.66
C ARG A 110 -4.41 4.99 6.73
N CYS A 111 -4.46 3.86 6.04
CA CYS A 111 -5.69 3.37 5.43
C CYS A 111 -6.56 2.74 6.50
#